data_AF-A0A3G8XMN8-F1
#
_entry.id   AF-A0A3G8XMN8-F1
#
_cell.length_a   1.000
_cell.length_b   1.000
_cell.length_c   1.000
_cell.angle_alpha   90.00
_cell.angle_beta   90.00
_cell.angle_gamma   90.00
#
_symmetry.space_group_name_H-M   'P 1'
#
loop_
_entity.id
_entity.type
_entity.pdbx_description
1 polymer ?
#
loop_
_entity_poly.entity_id
_entity_poly.type
_entity_poly.pdbx_seq_one_letter_code
_entity_poly.pdbx_strand_id
1 'polypeptide(L)'
;METKRLFTLISLLIFFLSFGQNSVLWKVTNKNTALTSFILGTYHLAGQEFVNSHPIILEKMKAADLVITETEINRSKFSAYYNLRPSSDMLSTILSPEDLAYLKEIFADEKIDLEKYTPGELLLKLQVYYPKYRCSAIKNTVNLPMDEYIQQLADLNKKELYYLESALFYLAILLPFFYIGKCK
;
A
#
# COMPACT_ATOMS: atom_id res chain seq x y z
N MET A 1 -28.52 43.42 9.35
CA MET A 1 -28.71 41.98 9.01
C MET A 1 -27.78 41.51 7.88
N GLU A 2 -27.17 42.42 7.12
CA GLU A 2 -26.29 42.08 5.98
C GLU A 2 -24.86 41.68 6.35
N THR A 3 -24.27 42.29 7.38
CA THR A 3 -22.90 41.99 7.83
C THR A 3 -22.71 40.55 8.31
N LYS A 4 -23.71 39.96 8.97
CA LYS A 4 -23.67 38.55 9.39
C LYS A 4 -23.67 37.59 8.19
N ARG A 5 -24.46 37.88 7.15
CA ARG A 5 -24.52 37.07 5.92
C ARG A 5 -23.22 37.15 5.13
N LEU A 6 -22.62 38.34 5.04
CA LEU A 6 -21.32 38.54 4.42
C LEU A 6 -20.22 37.76 5.17
N PHE A 7 -20.22 37.81 6.50
CA PHE A 7 -19.25 37.07 7.31
C PHE A 7 -19.41 35.55 7.16
N THR A 8 -20.64 35.03 7.11
CA THR A 8 -20.90 33.61 6.85
C THR A 8 -20.42 33.19 5.46
N LEU A 9 -20.66 34.00 4.42
CA LEU A 9 -20.19 33.74 3.05
C LEU A 9 -18.67 33.72 2.95
N ILE A 10 -17.98 34.68 3.59
CA ILE A 10 -16.52 34.74 3.63
C ILE A 10 -15.94 33.53 4.37
N SER A 11 -16.53 33.16 5.51
CA SER A 11 -16.11 31.99 6.27
C SER A 11 -16.22 30.70 5.45
N LEU A 12 -17.35 30.50 4.76
CA LEU A 12 -17.54 29.37 3.83
C LEU A 12 -16.50 29.37 2.70
N LEU A 13 -16.17 30.54 2.12
CA LEU A 13 -15.16 30.63 1.07
C LEU A 13 -13.76 30.22 1.56
N ILE A 14 -13.40 30.57 2.80
CA ILE A 14 -12.11 30.24 3.41
C ILE A 14 -11.99 28.72 3.64
N PHE A 15 -13.07 28.02 3.99
CA PHE A 15 -13.05 26.56 4.12
C PHE A 15 -12.73 25.84 2.80
N PHE A 16 -13.12 26.41 1.65
CA PHE A 16 -12.79 25.86 0.33
C PHE A 16 -11.36 26.15 -0.14
N LEU A 17 -10.62 27.03 0.55
CA LEU A 17 -9.20 27.33 0.27
C LEU A 17 -8.23 26.41 1.02
N SER A 18 -8.73 25.32 1.61
CA SER A 18 -7.85 24.30 2.21
C SER A 18 -7.05 23.59 1.12
N PHE A 19 -5.80 24.01 0.93
CA PHE A 19 -4.87 23.33 0.05
C PHE A 19 -4.43 22.02 0.71
N GLY A 20 -4.78 20.90 0.08
CA GLY A 20 -4.22 19.60 0.45
C GLY A 20 -2.71 19.61 0.27
N GLN A 21 -2.01 18.95 1.19
CA GLN A 21 -0.55 18.86 1.13
C GLN A 21 -0.16 17.91 -0.02
N ASN A 22 0.51 18.41 -1.05
CA ASN A 22 0.91 17.65 -2.25
C ASN A 22 2.28 16.97 -2.08
N SER A 23 2.52 16.28 -0.95
CA SER A 23 3.75 15.52 -0.73
C SER A 23 3.43 14.18 -0.11
N VAL A 24 4.15 13.15 -0.54
CA VAL A 24 4.18 11.84 0.12
C VAL A 24 5.43 11.67 1.00
N LEU A 25 6.36 12.63 1.00
CA LEU A 25 7.57 12.58 1.82
C LEU A 25 7.55 13.72 2.84
N TRP A 26 7.57 13.36 4.12
CA TRP A 26 7.59 14.32 5.23
C TRP A 26 8.89 14.25 5.99
N LYS A 27 9.41 15.43 6.35
CA LYS A 27 10.57 15.56 7.24
C LYS A 27 10.07 15.90 8.64
N VAL A 28 10.46 15.11 9.63
CA VAL A 28 10.16 15.32 11.04
C VAL A 28 11.47 15.51 11.78
N THR A 29 11.70 16.70 12.35
CA THR A 29 12.89 16.97 13.15
C THR A 29 12.52 17.17 14.61
N ASN A 30 13.17 16.42 15.50
CA ASN A 30 13.04 16.60 16.94
C ASN A 30 13.76 17.89 17.37
N LYS A 31 13.04 18.79 18.04
CA LYS A 31 13.57 20.10 18.47
C LYS A 31 14.70 20.01 19.49
N ASN A 32 14.75 18.94 20.29
CA ASN A 32 15.67 18.81 21.41
C ASN A 32 16.92 18.00 21.03
N THR A 33 16.79 17.03 20.13
CA THR A 33 17.91 16.13 19.76
C THR A 33 18.49 16.42 18.38
N ALA A 34 17.85 17.29 17.59
CA ALA A 34 18.15 17.53 16.17
C ALA A 34 18.05 16.29 15.26
N LEU A 35 17.61 15.14 15.79
CA LEU A 35 17.36 13.93 15.02
C LEU A 35 16.25 14.21 14.00
N THR A 36 16.49 13.76 12.77
CA THR A 36 15.57 13.94 11.66
C THR A 36 15.12 12.59 11.12
N SER A 37 13.82 12.39 11.08
CA SER A 37 13.17 11.25 10.43
C SER A 37 12.53 11.71 9.13
N PHE A 38 12.53 10.84 8.14
CA PHE A 38 11.77 11.02 6.90
C PHE A 38 10.68 9.95 6.86
N ILE A 39 9.43 10.38 6.69
CA ILE A 39 8.28 9.50 6.59
C ILE A 39 7.84 9.52 5.13
N LEU A 40 7.89 8.37 4.47
CA LEU A 40 7.29 8.16 3.16
C LEU A 40 5.87 7.61 3.38
N GLY A 41 4.87 8.26 2.80
CA GLY A 41 3.47 7.93 2.97
C GLY A 41 3.05 6.63 2.32
N THR A 42 1.87 6.18 2.75
CA THR A 42 1.26 4.93 2.33
C THR A 42 0.71 5.06 0.91
N TYR A 43 1.58 4.84 -0.07
CA TYR A 43 1.19 4.63 -1.45
C TYR A 43 1.63 3.23 -1.89
N HIS A 44 1.09 2.18 -1.26
CA HIS A 44 1.49 0.78 -1.48
C HIS A 44 1.33 0.29 -2.93
N LEU A 45 0.41 0.90 -3.68
CA LEU A 45 0.22 0.61 -5.10
C LEU A 45 1.26 1.30 -6.00
N ALA A 46 2.06 2.23 -5.47
CA ALA A 46 3.25 2.68 -6.17
C ALA A 46 4.25 1.53 -6.25
N GLY A 47 4.84 1.37 -7.43
CA GLY A 47 5.94 0.45 -7.62
C GLY A 47 7.30 1.15 -7.48
N GLN A 48 8.36 0.37 -7.66
CA GLN A 48 9.73 0.82 -7.84
C GLN A 48 9.89 2.08 -8.72
N GLU A 49 9.13 2.23 -9.81
CA GLU A 49 9.19 3.41 -10.70
C GLU A 49 8.86 4.72 -9.98
N PHE A 50 7.98 4.67 -8.99
CA PHE A 50 7.68 5.84 -8.17
C PHE A 50 8.92 6.27 -7.38
N VAL A 51 9.61 5.33 -6.75
CA VAL A 51 10.84 5.62 -6.00
C VAL A 51 11.95 6.12 -6.92
N ASN A 52 12.12 5.48 -8.08
CA ASN A 52 13.15 5.84 -9.06
C ASN A 52 12.92 7.23 -9.68
N SER A 53 11.67 7.62 -9.89
CA SER A 53 11.32 8.95 -10.41
C SER A 53 11.45 10.08 -9.37
N HIS A 54 11.67 9.74 -8.10
CA HIS A 54 11.87 10.70 -7.00
C HIS A 54 13.22 10.48 -6.30
N PRO A 55 14.35 10.93 -6.88
CA PRO A 55 15.70 10.67 -6.36
C PRO A 55 15.92 11.08 -4.89
N ILE A 56 15.16 12.07 -4.40
CA ILE A 56 15.20 12.51 -3.01
C ILE A 56 14.87 11.38 -2.02
N ILE A 57 13.99 10.44 -2.39
CA ILE A 57 13.65 9.28 -1.56
C ILE A 57 14.90 8.41 -1.38
N LEU A 58 15.57 8.09 -2.49
CA LEU A 58 16.79 7.29 -2.47
C LEU A 58 17.93 7.99 -1.72
N GLU A 59 18.09 9.30 -1.93
CA GLU A 59 19.10 10.11 -1.23
C GLU A 59 18.90 10.05 0.29
N LYS A 60 17.67 10.29 0.77
CA LYS A 60 17.37 10.27 2.21
C LYS A 60 17.46 8.89 2.81
N MET A 61 17.02 7.85 2.10
CA MET A 61 17.17 6.46 2.54
C MET A 61 18.64 6.06 2.68
N LYS A 62 19.49 6.42 1.70
CA LYS A 62 20.94 6.13 1.76
C LYS A 62 21.65 6.90 2.86
N ALA A 63 21.19 8.10 3.19
CA ALA A 63 21.73 8.91 4.28
C ALA A 63 21.22 8.48 5.67
N ALA A 64 20.13 7.74 5.75
CA ALA A 64 19.54 7.31 7.03
C ALA A 64 20.41 6.26 7.72
N ASP A 65 20.43 6.29 9.05
CA ASP A 65 21.08 5.27 9.89
C ASP A 65 20.25 3.97 9.94
N LEU A 66 18.92 4.13 9.95
CA LEU A 66 17.93 3.06 10.10
C LEU A 66 16.80 3.26 9.08
N VAL A 67 16.31 2.16 8.53
CA VAL A 67 15.09 2.12 7.70
C VAL A 67 14.02 1.32 8.43
N ILE A 68 12.81 1.89 8.52
CA ILE A 68 11.66 1.25 9.15
C ILE A 68 10.56 1.11 8.09
N THR A 69 10.05 -0.10 7.91
CA THR A 69 8.88 -0.37 7.06
C THR A 69 7.75 -0.98 7.88
N GLU A 70 6.54 -1.06 7.32
CA GLU A 70 5.39 -1.58 8.05
C GLU A 70 5.59 -3.04 8.46
N THR A 71 5.95 -3.90 7.53
CA THR A 71 6.11 -5.35 7.75
C THR A 71 7.29 -5.91 6.99
N GLU A 72 7.78 -7.08 7.38
CA GLU A 72 8.76 -7.83 6.58
C GLU A 72 8.08 -8.39 5.32
N ILE A 73 8.53 -7.98 4.13
CA ILE A 73 7.99 -8.51 2.87
C ILE A 73 8.84 -9.70 2.44
N ASN A 74 8.41 -10.89 2.88
CA ASN A 74 9.04 -12.14 2.52
C ASN A 74 8.06 -13.07 1.78
N ARG A 75 8.04 -12.97 0.45
CA ARG A 75 7.14 -13.74 -0.42
C ARG A 75 7.25 -15.26 -0.19
N SER A 76 8.44 -15.75 0.13
CA SER A 76 8.66 -17.18 0.39
C SER A 76 7.99 -17.64 1.69
N LYS A 77 8.10 -16.86 2.77
CA LYS A 77 7.41 -17.12 4.05
C LYS A 77 5.89 -17.06 3.87
N PHE A 78 5.37 -16.07 3.13
CA PHE A 78 3.94 -15.97 2.84
C PHE A 78 3.44 -17.18 2.04
N SER A 79 4.13 -17.56 0.98
CA SER A 79 3.74 -18.73 0.18
C SER A 79 3.77 -20.02 0.99
N ALA A 80 4.81 -20.23 1.81
CA ALA A 80 4.88 -21.37 2.71
C ALA A 80 3.71 -21.41 3.70
N TYR A 81 3.38 -20.25 4.31
CA TYR A 81 2.27 -20.12 5.24
C TYR A 81 0.93 -20.50 4.61
N TYR A 82 0.62 -20.00 3.40
CA TYR A 82 -0.60 -20.38 2.70
C TYR A 82 -0.59 -21.84 2.27
N ASN A 83 0.55 -22.36 1.82
CA ASN A 83 0.63 -23.73 1.32
C ASN A 83 0.39 -24.79 2.39
N LEU A 84 0.68 -24.48 3.66
CA LEU A 84 0.38 -25.32 4.82
C LEU A 84 -1.12 -25.41 5.15
N ARG A 85 -1.93 -24.45 4.68
CA ARG A 85 -3.38 -24.47 4.94
C ARG A 85 -4.06 -25.55 4.08
N PRO A 86 -5.05 -26.28 4.63
CA PRO A 86 -5.88 -27.16 3.82
C PRO A 86 -6.71 -26.31 2.83
N SER A 87 -6.93 -26.83 1.63
CA SER A 87 -7.89 -26.24 0.70
C SER A 87 -9.31 -26.41 1.25
N SER A 88 -10.17 -25.43 0.97
CA SER A 88 -11.59 -25.41 1.35
C SER A 88 -12.49 -25.48 0.12
N ASP A 89 -13.73 -25.94 0.27
CA ASP A 89 -14.79 -25.85 -0.74
C ASP A 89 -15.66 -24.60 -0.57
N MET A 90 -15.30 -23.72 0.36
CA MET A 90 -16.07 -22.54 0.73
C MET A 90 -16.43 -21.66 -0.47
N LEU A 91 -15.50 -21.44 -1.41
CA LEU A 91 -15.74 -20.55 -2.54
C LEU A 91 -16.85 -21.08 -3.45
N SER A 92 -16.89 -22.39 -3.68
CA SER A 92 -17.96 -23.04 -4.44
C SER A 92 -19.31 -23.01 -3.73
N THR A 93 -19.32 -22.79 -2.41
CA THR A 93 -20.55 -22.67 -1.62
C THR A 93 -21.11 -21.26 -1.63
N ILE A 94 -20.25 -20.23 -1.70
CA ILE A 94 -20.65 -18.82 -1.59
C ILE A 94 -20.75 -18.09 -2.93
N LEU A 95 -20.06 -18.56 -3.97
CA LEU A 95 -20.06 -17.95 -5.30
C LEU A 95 -20.87 -18.77 -6.30
N SER A 96 -21.43 -18.08 -7.31
CA SER A 96 -22.00 -18.75 -8.48
C SER A 96 -20.89 -19.49 -9.25
N PRO A 97 -21.21 -20.56 -10.01
CA PRO A 97 -20.23 -21.22 -10.88
C PRO A 97 -19.54 -20.24 -11.84
N GLU A 98 -20.28 -19.25 -12.35
CA GLU A 98 -19.77 -18.22 -13.24
C GLU A 98 -18.78 -17.30 -12.53
N ASP A 99 -19.10 -16.81 -11.33
CA ASP A 99 -18.21 -15.94 -10.54
C ASP A 99 -16.95 -16.67 -10.09
N LEU A 100 -17.08 -17.95 -9.70
CA LEU A 100 -15.92 -18.77 -9.31
C LEU A 100 -14.99 -19.00 -10.51
N ALA A 101 -15.53 -19.23 -11.70
CA ALA A 101 -14.74 -19.37 -12.92
C ALA A 101 -14.00 -18.07 -13.24
N TYR A 102 -14.69 -16.92 -13.17
CA TYR A 102 -14.07 -15.62 -13.40
C TYR A 102 -12.99 -15.30 -12.36
N LEU A 103 -13.22 -15.64 -11.09
CA LEU A 103 -12.22 -15.48 -10.04
C LEU A 103 -10.98 -16.35 -10.30
N LYS A 104 -11.15 -17.59 -10.75
CA LYS A 104 -10.03 -18.47 -11.15
C LYS A 104 -9.24 -17.92 -12.32
N GLU A 105 -9.88 -17.25 -13.28
CA GLU A 105 -9.21 -16.57 -14.39
C GLU A 105 -8.34 -15.41 -13.90
N ILE A 106 -8.86 -14.54 -13.01
CA ILE A 106 -8.12 -13.41 -12.46
C ILE A 106 -6.85 -13.84 -11.73
N PHE A 107 -6.91 -14.99 -11.04
CA PHE A 107 -5.83 -15.53 -10.20
C PHE A 107 -5.02 -16.64 -10.88
N ALA A 108 -5.15 -16.83 -12.19
CA ALA A 108 -4.52 -17.95 -12.90
C ALA A 108 -2.98 -17.98 -12.78
N ASP A 109 -2.34 -16.81 -12.68
CA ASP A 109 -0.88 -16.67 -12.56
C ASP A 109 -0.35 -16.82 -11.12
N GLU A 110 -1.24 -17.00 -10.14
CA GLU A 110 -0.85 -17.07 -8.73
C GLU A 110 -0.33 -18.46 -8.34
N LYS A 111 0.72 -18.48 -7.52
CA LYS A 111 1.36 -19.74 -7.06
C LYS A 111 0.62 -20.42 -5.92
N ILE A 112 -0.40 -19.77 -5.37
CA ILE A 112 -1.16 -20.24 -4.20
C ILE A 112 -2.57 -20.57 -4.70
N ASP A 113 -3.01 -21.79 -4.39
CA ASP A 113 -4.36 -22.25 -4.67
C ASP A 113 -5.41 -21.31 -4.06
N LEU A 114 -6.36 -20.87 -4.89
CA LEU A 114 -7.42 -19.93 -4.52
C LEU A 114 -8.23 -20.43 -3.33
N GLU A 115 -8.44 -21.74 -3.25
CA GLU A 115 -9.22 -22.41 -2.21
C GLU A 115 -8.51 -22.41 -0.83
N LYS A 116 -7.27 -21.90 -0.75
CA LYS A 116 -6.52 -21.76 0.51
C LYS A 116 -6.64 -20.38 1.16
N TYR A 117 -7.26 -19.44 0.47
CA TYR A 117 -7.55 -18.11 1.01
C TYR A 117 -8.89 -18.08 1.72
N THR A 118 -8.96 -17.30 2.80
CA THR A 118 -10.26 -16.91 3.37
C THR A 118 -10.96 -15.88 2.47
N PRO A 119 -12.29 -15.72 2.56
CA PRO A 119 -13.00 -14.69 1.78
C PRO A 119 -12.49 -13.28 2.02
N GLY A 120 -12.06 -12.98 3.26
CA GLY A 120 -11.45 -11.69 3.59
C GLY A 120 -10.16 -11.47 2.81
N GLU A 121 -9.24 -12.44 2.83
CA GLU A 121 -7.97 -12.36 2.09
C GLU A 121 -8.17 -12.27 0.57
N LEU A 122 -9.18 -12.96 0.03
CA LEU A 122 -9.55 -12.83 -1.39
C LEU A 122 -10.08 -11.44 -1.74
N LEU A 123 -10.97 -10.89 -0.91
CA LEU A 123 -11.48 -9.54 -1.09
C LEU A 123 -10.32 -8.52 -1.09
N LEU A 124 -9.38 -8.67 -0.18
CA LEU A 124 -8.18 -7.83 -0.09
C LEU A 124 -7.32 -7.94 -1.35
N LYS A 125 -7.08 -9.15 -1.84
CA LYS A 125 -6.34 -9.36 -3.09
C LYS A 125 -7.06 -8.72 -4.28
N LEU A 126 -8.37 -8.91 -4.40
CA LEU A 126 -9.18 -8.31 -5.46
C LEU A 126 -9.09 -6.78 -5.46
N GLN A 127 -9.04 -6.14 -4.29
CA GLN A 127 -8.84 -4.70 -4.18
C GLN A 127 -7.48 -4.23 -4.73
N VAL A 128 -6.44 -5.06 -4.63
CA VAL A 128 -5.12 -4.79 -5.24
C VAL A 128 -5.13 -5.07 -6.75
N TYR A 129 -5.87 -6.09 -7.21
CA TYR A 129 -5.98 -6.42 -8.63
C TYR A 129 -6.81 -5.40 -9.41
N TYR A 130 -7.91 -4.92 -8.86
CA TYR A 130 -8.81 -3.95 -9.52
C TYR A 130 -8.07 -2.74 -10.14
N PRO A 131 -7.21 -2.00 -9.41
CA PRO A 131 -6.48 -0.87 -9.99
C PRO A 131 -5.44 -1.30 -11.03
N LYS A 132 -4.87 -2.51 -10.96
CA LYS A 132 -3.97 -3.04 -12.02
C LYS A 132 -4.72 -3.25 -13.34
N TYR A 133 -5.95 -3.77 -13.27
CA TYR A 133 -6.78 -3.98 -14.47
C TYR A 133 -7.39 -2.69 -15.02
N ARG A 134 -7.78 -1.77 -14.14
CA ARG A 134 -8.57 -0.57 -14.52
C ARG A 134 -7.75 0.70 -14.70
N CYS A 135 -6.64 0.88 -13.99
CA CYS A 135 -5.81 2.09 -14.11
C CYS A 135 -4.60 1.84 -15.01
N SER A 136 -4.53 2.55 -16.15
CA SER A 136 -3.39 2.49 -17.10
C SER A 136 -2.04 2.82 -16.45
N ALA A 137 -2.04 3.72 -15.47
CA ALA A 137 -0.84 4.11 -14.71
C ALA A 137 -0.22 2.95 -13.89
N ILE A 138 -1.00 1.93 -13.54
CA ILE A 138 -0.58 0.77 -12.75
C ILE A 138 -0.46 -0.49 -13.64
N LYS A 139 -1.03 -0.45 -14.86
CA LYS A 139 -1.14 -1.58 -15.79
C LYS A 139 0.20 -2.17 -16.26
N ASN A 140 1.31 -1.42 -16.12
CA ASN A 140 2.63 -1.78 -16.65
C ASN A 140 3.74 -1.85 -15.60
N THR A 141 3.43 -1.83 -14.29
CA THR A 141 4.47 -2.06 -13.28
C THR A 141 4.76 -3.55 -13.15
N VAL A 142 5.58 -4.06 -14.07
CA VAL A 142 6.32 -5.34 -13.93
C VAL A 142 7.26 -5.29 -12.71
N ASN A 143 7.40 -4.13 -12.09
CA ASN A 143 8.38 -3.85 -11.04
C ASN A 143 7.81 -4.11 -9.65
N LEU A 144 8.73 -4.31 -8.71
CA LEU A 144 8.44 -4.64 -7.32
C LEU A 144 7.52 -3.58 -6.67
N PRO A 145 6.61 -3.99 -5.75
CA PRO A 145 5.92 -3.06 -4.87
C PRO A 145 6.91 -2.12 -4.17
N MET A 146 6.53 -0.85 -3.96
CA MET A 146 7.41 0.15 -3.36
C MET A 146 8.03 -0.33 -2.04
N ASP A 147 7.24 -0.91 -1.15
CA ASP A 147 7.73 -1.36 0.16
C ASP A 147 8.79 -2.47 0.03
N GLU A 148 8.57 -3.43 -0.87
CA GLU A 148 9.54 -4.50 -1.16
C GLU A 148 10.82 -3.92 -1.78
N TYR A 149 10.68 -2.95 -2.67
CA TYR A 149 11.81 -2.27 -3.29
C TYR A 149 12.61 -1.45 -2.28
N ILE A 150 11.96 -0.75 -1.34
CA ILE A 150 12.64 -0.02 -0.26
C ILE A 150 13.41 -0.98 0.65
N GLN A 151 12.84 -2.13 1.01
CA GLN A 151 13.55 -3.15 1.79
C GLN A 151 14.79 -3.68 1.04
N GLN A 152 14.65 -4.01 -0.25
CA GLN A 152 15.80 -4.43 -1.07
C GLN A 152 16.89 -3.35 -1.14
N LEU A 153 16.50 -2.08 -1.30
CA LEU A 153 17.46 -0.98 -1.31
C LEU A 153 18.15 -0.80 0.04
N ALA A 154 17.43 -0.93 1.14
CA ALA A 154 18.02 -0.89 2.48
C ALA A 154 19.06 -2.00 2.66
N ASP A 155 18.73 -3.24 2.29
CA ASP A 155 19.64 -4.39 2.33
C ASP A 155 20.89 -4.16 1.46
N LEU A 156 20.71 -3.75 0.21
CA LEU A 156 21.82 -3.46 -0.72
C LEU A 156 22.75 -2.36 -0.20
N ASN A 157 22.22 -1.40 0.56
CA ASN A 157 22.99 -0.32 1.17
C ASN A 157 23.41 -0.63 2.62
N LYS A 158 23.24 -1.88 3.08
CA LYS A 158 23.59 -2.36 4.41
C LYS A 158 22.99 -1.51 5.53
N LYS A 159 21.75 -1.06 5.32
CA LYS A 159 20.97 -0.34 6.32
C LYS A 159 20.36 -1.33 7.29
N GLU A 160 20.27 -0.90 8.54
CA GLU A 160 19.49 -1.63 9.53
C GLU A 160 18.00 -1.54 9.16
N LEU A 161 17.28 -2.67 9.23
CA LEU A 161 15.87 -2.79 8.85
C LEU A 161 15.03 -3.20 10.05
N TYR A 162 14.00 -2.40 10.34
CA TYR A 162 13.03 -2.66 11.39
C TYR A 162 11.61 -2.67 10.82
N TYR A 163 10.73 -3.41 11.48
CA TYR A 163 9.34 -3.58 11.08
C TYR A 163 8.42 -3.12 12.19
N LEU A 164 7.40 -2.31 11.86
CA LEU A 164 6.41 -1.82 12.83
C LEU A 164 5.42 -2.90 13.23
N GLU A 165 5.18 -3.86 12.33
CA GLU A 165 4.16 -4.88 12.45
C GLU A 165 4.73 -6.28 12.21
N SER A 166 4.06 -7.29 12.78
CA SER A 166 4.33 -8.67 12.40
C SER A 166 3.65 -9.01 11.06
N ALA A 167 4.24 -9.92 10.30
CA ALA A 167 3.64 -10.40 9.04
C ALA A 167 2.20 -10.94 9.22
N LEU A 168 1.86 -11.48 10.39
CA LEU A 168 0.52 -11.98 10.71
C LEU A 168 -0.45 -10.84 11.05
N PHE A 169 0.04 -9.77 11.68
CA PHE A 169 -0.76 -8.57 11.96
C PHE A 169 -1.07 -7.78 10.69
N TYR A 170 -0.13 -7.74 9.75
CA TYR A 170 -0.31 -7.15 8.42
C TYR A 170 -1.48 -7.80 7.65
N LEU A 171 -1.63 -9.13 7.75
CA LEU A 171 -2.78 -9.84 7.16
C LEU A 171 -4.12 -9.55 7.88
N ALA A 172 -4.07 -9.07 9.13
CA ALA A 172 -5.25 -8.95 9.99
C ALA A 172 -5.83 -7.53 10.07
N ILE A 173 -5.02 -6.46 9.97
CA ILE A 173 -5.46 -5.13 10.46
C ILE A 173 -5.50 -4.04 9.37
N LEU A 174 -4.76 -4.12 8.25
CA LEU A 174 -4.65 -2.97 7.35
C LEU A 174 -4.85 -3.28 5.87
N LEU A 175 -6.12 -3.26 5.44
CA LEU A 175 -6.51 -2.71 4.13
C LEU A 175 -7.85 -1.90 4.15
N PRO A 176 -8.36 -1.32 5.26
CA PRO A 176 -9.50 -0.40 5.19
C PRO A 176 -9.09 1.06 4.90
N PHE A 177 -7.88 1.32 4.37
CA PHE A 177 -7.63 2.62 3.72
C PHE A 177 -8.01 2.53 2.26
N PHE A 178 -9.32 2.66 2.04
CA PHE A 178 -9.96 2.81 0.75
C PHE A 178 -9.31 3.95 -0.04
N TYR A 179 -8.59 3.59 -1.10
CA TYR A 179 -8.36 4.52 -2.21
C TYR A 179 -9.13 4.02 -3.44
N ILE A 180 -10.42 4.35 -3.49
CA ILE A 180 -11.10 4.52 -4.78
C ILE A 180 -10.67 5.89 -5.32
N GLY A 181 -9.38 6.04 -5.59
CA GLY A 181 -8.89 7.16 -6.37
C GLY A 181 -9.46 7.03 -7.77
N LYS A 182 -10.03 8.10 -8.31
CA LYS A 182 -10.28 8.16 -9.75
C LYS A 182 -8.94 7.91 -10.45
N CYS A 183 -8.83 6.85 -11.26
CA CYS A 183 -7.76 6.76 -12.25
C CYS A 183 -7.87 8.06 -13.07
N LYS A 184 -6.91 8.98 -12.92
CA LYS A 184 -6.81 10.17 -13.77
C LYS A 184 -6.00 9.81 -15.01
#